data_AF-A0A949GFC2-F1
#
_entry.id   AF-A0A949GFC2-F1
#
_cell.length_a   1.000
_cell.length_b   1.000
_cell.length_c   1.000
_cell.angle_alpha   90.00
_cell.angle_beta   90.00
_cell.angle_gamma   90.00
#
_symmetry.space_group_name_H-M   'P 1'
#
loop_
_entity.id
_entity.type
_entity.pdbx_description
1 polymer ?
#
loop_
_entity_poly.entity_id
_entity_poly.type
_entity_poly.pdbx_seq_one_letter_code
_entity_poly.pdbx_strand_id
1 'polypeptide(L)' 'AHPTIDFGKWVEVEDVKSGTKIMVRITDRGPHIAGRVIDLTTAARNALGYSKSSLYRVRLRLCK' A
#
# COMPACT_ATOMS: atom_id res chain seq x y z
N ALA A 1 -1.38 4.93 4.52
CA ALA A 1 -2.40 4.74 5.58
C ALA A 1 -2.95 3.31 5.53
N HIS A 2 -3.24 2.71 6.69
CA HIS A 2 -3.92 1.40 6.77
C HIS A 2 -5.02 1.39 7.86
N PRO A 3 -6.17 0.68 7.66
CA PRO A 3 -7.29 0.73 8.60
C PRO A 3 -6.95 0.22 10.00
N THR A 4 -6.26 -0.91 10.11
CA THR A 4 -6.07 -1.63 11.38
C THR A 4 -4.62 -1.95 11.77
N ILE A 5 -3.72 -2.26 10.81
CA ILE A 5 -2.29 -2.52 11.09
C ILE A 5 -1.68 -1.42 11.96
N ASP A 6 -0.96 -1.83 13.01
CA ASP A 6 -0.31 -0.91 13.95
C ASP A 6 0.66 0.06 13.26
N PHE A 7 0.72 1.27 13.82
CA PHE A 7 1.70 2.25 13.38
C PHE A 7 3.13 1.73 13.58
N GLY A 8 4.01 2.15 12.70
CA GLY A 8 5.42 1.81 12.73
C GLY A 8 5.75 0.44 12.12
N LYS A 9 4.77 -0.42 11.85
CA LYS A 9 4.97 -1.71 11.17
C LYS A 9 5.35 -1.51 9.71
N TRP A 10 6.19 -2.41 9.21
CA TRP A 10 6.54 -2.51 7.80
C TRP A 10 5.63 -3.52 7.10
N VAL A 11 5.20 -3.16 5.90
CA VAL A 11 4.32 -3.96 5.05
C VAL A 11 4.95 -4.04 3.66
N GLU A 12 5.08 -5.26 3.14
CA GLU A 12 5.34 -5.51 1.73
C GLU A 12 4.03 -5.32 0.96
N VAL A 13 4.07 -4.45 -0.04
CA VAL A 13 2.97 -4.20 -0.98
C VAL A 13 3.38 -4.75 -2.33
N GLU A 14 2.63 -5.73 -2.81
CA GLU A 14 2.83 -6.36 -4.11
C GLU A 14 1.73 -5.92 -5.07
N ASP A 15 2.08 -5.36 -6.23
CA ASP A 15 1.14 -5.19 -7.33
C ASP A 15 0.80 -6.55 -7.94
N VAL A 16 -0.48 -6.93 -7.92
CA VAL A 16 -0.93 -8.26 -8.36
C VAL A 16 -0.74 -8.45 -9.87
N LYS A 17 -0.70 -7.36 -10.64
CA LYS A 17 -0.57 -7.43 -12.11
C LYS A 17 0.88 -7.62 -12.56
N SER A 18 1.80 -6.80 -12.06
CA SER A 18 3.21 -6.83 -12.47
C SER A 18 4.08 -7.72 -11.58
N GLY A 19 3.64 -8.05 -10.36
CA GLY A 19 4.47 -8.70 -9.34
C GLY A 19 5.48 -7.75 -8.70
N THR A 20 5.47 -6.46 -9.03
CA THR A 20 6.36 -5.45 -8.43
C THR A 20 6.07 -5.32 -6.93
N LYS A 21 7.13 -5.26 -6.12
CA LYS A 21 7.02 -5.19 -4.66
C LYS A 21 7.74 -3.96 -4.11
N ILE A 22 7.13 -3.34 -3.12
CA ILE A 22 7.75 -2.28 -2.32
C ILE A 22 7.51 -2.54 -0.83
N MET A 23 8.38 -1.99 0.01
CA MET A 23 8.15 -1.94 1.45
C MET A 23 7.71 -0.54 1.86
N VAL A 24 6.66 -0.46 2.68
CA VAL A 24 6.17 0.80 3.25
C VAL A 24 5.98 0.67 4.74
N ARG A 25 6.11 1.78 5.45
CA ARG A 25 5.83 1.86 6.88
C ARG A 25 4.43 2.43 7.10
N ILE A 26 3.67 1.86 8.02
CA ILE A 26 2.36 2.40 8.39
C ILE A 26 2.54 3.61 9.29
N THR A 27 2.12 4.78 8.83
CA THR A 27 2.25 6.05 9.55
C THR A 27 0.92 6.78 9.76
N ASP A 28 -0.18 6.25 9.22
CA ASP A 28 -1.48 6.94 9.22
C ASP A 28 -2.67 5.95 9.10
N ARG A 29 -3.87 6.41 9.48
CA ARG A 29 -5.14 5.66 9.42
C ARG A 29 -5.93 5.97 8.15
N GLY A 30 -6.84 5.06 7.84
CA GLY A 30 -7.56 5.02 6.56
C GLY A 30 -7.03 3.88 5.67
N PRO A 31 -7.55 3.69 4.45
CA PRO A 31 -8.57 4.50 3.80
C PRO A 31 -9.92 4.40 4.53
N HIS A 32 -10.70 5.49 4.53
CA HIS A 32 -12.06 5.51 5.08
C HIS A 32 -13.13 5.07 4.07
N ILE A 33 -12.68 4.58 2.91
CA ILE A 33 -13.54 4.11 1.82
C ILE A 33 -13.57 2.57 1.88
N ALA A 34 -14.76 2.00 1.99
CA ALA A 34 -14.95 0.57 1.97
C ALA A 34 -14.32 -0.08 0.73
N GLY A 35 -13.65 -1.21 0.93
CA GLY A 35 -12.97 -1.96 -0.14
C GLY A 35 -11.56 -1.48 -0.50
N ARG A 36 -11.07 -0.36 0.04
CA ARG A 36 -9.66 0.05 -0.12
C ARG A 36 -8.83 -0.39 1.08
N VAL A 37 -7.74 -1.10 0.82
CA VAL A 37 -6.94 -1.77 1.86
C VAL A 37 -5.73 -0.96 2.32
N ILE A 38 -5.18 -0.10 1.47
CA ILE A 38 -4.03 0.75 1.79
C ILE A 38 -4.10 2.04 0.97
N ASP A 39 -3.68 3.15 1.56
CA ASP A 39 -3.39 4.38 0.82
C ASP A 39 -1.88 4.62 0.79
N LEU A 40 -1.35 4.89 -0.40
CA LEU A 40 0.09 5.03 -0.64
C LEU A 40 0.43 6.47 -0.97
N THR A 41 1.60 6.91 -0.50
CA THR A 41 2.16 8.19 -0.93
C THR A 41 2.43 8.17 -2.44
N THR A 42 2.49 9.35 -3.06
CA THR A 42 2.84 9.49 -4.47
C THR A 42 4.15 8.78 -4.81
N ALA A 43 5.15 8.86 -3.93
CA ALA A 43 6.43 8.18 -4.11
C ALA A 43 6.30 6.65 -4.12
N ALA A 44 5.59 6.07 -3.16
CA ALA A 44 5.35 4.63 -3.09
C ALA A 44 4.55 4.13 -4.30
N ARG A 45 3.53 4.89 -4.71
CA ARG A 45 2.74 4.60 -5.91
C ARG A 45 3.60 4.61 -7.19
N ASN A 46 4.47 5.62 -7.35
CA ASN A 46 5.38 5.69 -8.49
C ASN A 46 6.39 4.54 -8.49
N ALA A 47 6.89 4.14 -7.32
CA ALA A 47 7.79 2.98 -7.17
C ALA A 47 7.11 1.65 -7.54
N LEU A 48 5.79 1.53 -7.36
CA LEU A 48 4.99 0.41 -7.87
C LEU A 48 4.69 0.49 -9.38
N GLY A 49 5.14 1.54 -10.07
CA GLY A 49 4.92 1.73 -11.51
C GLY A 49 3.63 2.47 -11.87
N TYR A 50 2.93 3.07 -10.89
CA TYR A 50 1.67 3.78 -11.12
C TYR A 50 1.86 5.30 -11.07
N SER A 51 2.00 5.96 -12.23
CA SER A 51 2.10 7.43 -12.31
C SER A 51 0.75 8.13 -12.47
N LYS A 52 -0.16 7.52 -13.24
CA LYS A 52 -1.47 8.09 -13.62
C LYS A 52 -2.67 7.38 -12.99
N SER A 53 -2.52 6.11 -12.59
CA SER A 53 -3.63 5.37 -11.98
C SER A 53 -3.81 5.75 -10.51
N SER A 54 -5.05 5.92 -10.09
CA SER A 54 -5.42 6.20 -8.70
C SER A 54 -5.86 4.95 -7.93
N LEU A 55 -6.19 3.86 -8.62
CA LEU A 55 -6.64 2.60 -8.03
C LEU A 55 -6.02 1.40 -8.75
N TYR A 56 -5.56 0.43 -7.97
CA TYR A 56 -4.91 -0.78 -8.45
C TYR A 56 -5.02 -1.89 -7.39
N ARG A 57 -4.91 -3.15 -7.83
CA ARG A 57 -5.08 -4.30 -6.96
C ARG A 57 -3.73 -4.71 -6.39
N VAL A 58 -3.63 -4.70 -5.07
CA VAL A 58 -2.40 -5.07 -4.36
C VAL A 58 -2.64 -6.22 -3.40
N ARG A 59 -1.56 -6.92 -3.06
CA ARG A 59 -1.50 -7.85 -1.93
C ARG A 59 -0.61 -7.24 -0.86
N LEU A 60 -1.06 -7.30 0.39
CA LEU A 60 -0.30 -6.85 1.55
C LEU A 60 0.26 -8.05 2.30
N ARG A 61 1.50 -7.94 2.76
CA ARG A 61 2.13 -8.89 3.67
C ARG A 61 2.81 -8.13 4.80
N LEU A 62 2.43 -8.44 6.03
CA LEU A 62 3.11 -7.87 7.20
C LEU A 62 4.52 -8.45 7.31
N CYS A 63 5.52 -7.59 7.42
CA CYS A 63 6.89 -8.02 7.69
C CYS A 63 7.00 -8.44 9.16
N LYS A 64 7.76 -9.50 9.43
CA LYS A 64 8.03 -9.96 10.80
C LYS A 64 8.87 -8.94 11.56
#